data_AF-A0A7S0GAP3-F1
#
_entry.id   AF-A0A7S0GAP3-F1
#
_cell.length_a   1.000
_cell.length_b   1.000
_cell.length_c   1.000
_cell.angle_alpha   90.00
_cell.angle_beta   90.00
_cell.angle_gamma   90.00
#
_symmetry.space_group_name_H-M   'P 1'
#
loop_
_entity.id
_entity.type
_entity.pdbx_description
1 polymer ?
#
loop_
_entity_poly.entity_id
_entity_poly.type
_entity_poly.pdbx_seq_one_letter_code
_entity_poly.pdbx_strand_id
1 'polypeptide(L)'
;KMHVFAFDLMSLNGVSLLKVPLYQRQRLLRENFQETEGFSFAFSLTLSTISYSETVLLNFLKQAVNDGAEGLMIKRTGEGEDNRKDNATEEVSKDKFASTNDKSSECTALSLLPYPTNLTNTITCCCPYESGARSPTWLKLKKDYLSGMADSIDVVPIGAWYGNGRKAQKGFLSPVLLAVYDEDDGSLRSISRCMSFSDDMYEAMRNFYMHGIPYPIGVGLGDEKEGLSIGCDLENDPGLGSTFLSEKSKNTNPKNEVQEVDDDTLLSFVNCYPTRPSSSIVITNESPPIWFQHLEVWEMSFADLSLSRVHTAGAEQGVDSLGNGDDNLARGIAMRFPRFKRRRLDKCVEQATTSKQVAELFWQQSKQQ
;
A
#
# COMPACT_ATOMS: atom_id res chain seq x y z
N LYS A 1 5.96 7.54 26.73
CA LYS A 1 7.06 8.52 26.58
C LYS A 1 7.34 8.66 25.09
N MET A 2 7.72 9.84 24.61
CA MET A 2 8.06 10.08 23.19
C MET A 2 9.57 9.91 22.99
N HIS A 3 9.98 9.30 21.88
CA HIS A 3 11.38 9.15 21.47
C HIS A 3 11.60 9.84 20.12
N VAL A 4 12.73 10.50 19.94
CA VAL A 4 13.07 11.23 18.70
C VAL A 4 14.18 10.49 17.95
N PHE A 5 13.92 10.16 16.68
CA PHE A 5 14.91 9.59 15.76
C PHE A 5 15.37 10.63 14.73
N ALA A 6 16.54 11.24 14.93
CA ALA A 6 17.07 12.29 14.05
C ALA A 6 17.75 11.71 12.81
N PHE A 7 17.46 12.25 11.61
CA PHE A 7 17.89 11.65 10.34
C PHE A 7 18.51 12.63 9.31
N ASP A 8 18.40 13.95 9.52
CA ASP A 8 18.98 15.00 8.66
C ASP A 8 19.13 16.31 9.45
N LEU A 9 19.87 17.27 8.90
CA LEU A 9 20.13 18.59 9.49
C LEU A 9 20.04 19.68 8.42
N MET A 10 19.03 20.55 8.52
CA MET A 10 18.76 21.58 7.51
C MET A 10 19.45 22.92 7.80
N SER A 11 19.79 23.21 9.06
CA SER A 11 20.49 24.44 9.47
C SER A 11 21.26 24.21 10.77
N LEU A 12 22.39 24.89 10.91
CA LEU A 12 23.22 24.87 12.12
C LEU A 12 23.78 26.28 12.37
N ASN A 13 23.62 26.80 13.59
CA ASN A 13 24.19 28.10 14.01
C ASN A 13 23.88 29.28 13.06
N GLY A 14 22.65 29.33 12.54
CA GLY A 14 22.21 30.39 11.60
C GLY A 14 22.66 30.18 10.16
N VAL A 15 23.42 29.13 9.86
CA VAL A 15 23.85 28.77 8.49
C VAL A 15 22.86 27.77 7.89
N SER A 16 22.43 28.03 6.65
CA SER A 16 21.58 27.10 5.90
C SER A 16 22.40 25.98 5.26
N LEU A 17 21.99 24.74 5.45
CA LEU A 17 22.63 23.55 4.88
C LEU A 17 21.85 22.98 3.69
N LEU A 18 20.83 23.65 3.20
CA LEU A 18 19.95 23.11 2.14
C LEU A 18 20.70 22.79 0.84
N LYS A 19 21.73 23.56 0.49
CA LYS A 19 22.55 23.34 -0.71
C LYS A 19 23.74 22.39 -0.47
N VAL A 20 23.92 21.93 0.77
CA VAL A 20 25.01 21.05 1.18
C VAL A 20 24.61 19.59 0.90
N PRO A 21 25.49 18.71 0.39
CA PRO A 21 25.18 17.30 0.18
C PRO A 21 24.79 16.56 1.47
N LEU A 22 23.94 15.54 1.35
CA LEU A 22 23.40 14.81 2.50
C LEU A 22 24.48 14.21 3.40
N TYR A 23 25.57 13.65 2.84
CA TYR A 23 26.65 13.07 3.64
C TYR A 23 27.25 14.09 4.63
N GLN A 24 27.44 15.34 4.18
CA GLN A 24 28.01 16.40 5.01
C GLN A 24 27.01 16.90 6.05
N ARG A 25 25.70 16.96 5.71
CA ARG A 25 24.64 17.29 6.68
C ARG A 25 24.53 16.24 7.78
N GLN A 26 24.60 14.97 7.43
CA GLN A 26 24.57 13.86 8.39
C GLN A 26 25.82 13.83 9.27
N ARG A 27 26.99 14.15 8.72
CA ARG A 27 28.21 14.32 9.49
C ARG A 27 28.07 15.43 10.53
N LEU A 28 27.64 16.62 10.10
CA LEU A 28 27.40 17.76 11.00
C LEU A 28 26.36 17.44 12.09
N LEU A 29 25.31 16.70 11.74
CA LEU A 29 24.32 16.22 12.71
C LEU A 29 24.96 15.35 13.80
N ARG A 30 25.79 14.39 13.43
CA ARG A 30 26.43 13.47 14.39
C ARG A 30 27.54 14.13 15.20
N GLU A 31 28.25 15.11 14.62
CA GLU A 31 29.32 15.86 15.31
C GLU A 31 28.78 16.88 16.34
N ASN A 32 27.57 17.42 16.13
CA ASN A 32 27.03 18.50 16.97
C ASN A 32 25.91 18.06 17.94
N PHE A 33 25.46 16.80 17.90
CA PHE A 33 24.42 16.28 18.77
C PHE A 33 24.86 14.97 19.44
N GLN A 34 24.33 14.69 20.63
CA GLN A 34 24.63 13.48 21.40
C GLN A 34 23.36 12.68 21.68
N GLU A 35 23.45 11.36 21.65
CA GLU A 35 22.33 10.47 21.95
C GLU A 35 22.00 10.46 23.44
N THR A 36 20.71 10.37 23.77
CA THR A 36 20.17 10.31 25.13
C THR A 36 19.03 9.28 25.19
N GLU A 37 18.45 9.03 26.37
CA GLU A 37 17.33 8.07 26.53
C GLU A 37 16.13 8.38 25.61
N GLY A 38 15.89 9.65 25.27
CA GLY A 38 14.76 10.07 24.42
C GLY A 38 15.15 10.57 23.03
N PHE A 39 16.43 10.51 22.66
CA PHE A 39 16.94 11.02 21.39
C PHE A 39 18.05 10.10 20.86
N SER A 40 17.85 9.57 19.66
CA SER A 40 18.87 8.80 18.94
C SER A 40 18.92 9.21 17.48
N PHE A 41 20.02 8.89 16.82
CA PHE A 41 20.07 9.01 15.37
C PHE A 41 19.33 7.83 14.74
N ALA A 42 18.69 8.08 13.59
CA ALA A 42 18.11 7.02 12.80
C ALA A 42 19.20 6.02 12.39
N PHE A 43 18.92 4.73 12.58
CA PHE A 43 19.79 3.65 12.12
C PHE A 43 19.94 3.74 10.60
N SER A 44 21.17 3.66 10.11
CA SER A 44 21.48 3.91 8.70
C SER A 44 22.58 3.00 8.21
N LEU A 45 22.42 2.46 7.00
CA LEU A 45 23.43 1.72 6.26
C LEU A 45 23.83 2.52 5.01
N THR A 46 25.12 2.80 4.85
CA THR A 46 25.67 3.46 3.66
C THR A 46 26.22 2.42 2.71
N LEU A 47 25.75 2.42 1.46
CA LEU A 47 26.20 1.50 0.42
C LEU A 47 26.96 2.28 -0.67
N SER A 48 28.11 1.77 -1.10
CA SER A 48 28.81 2.29 -2.27
C SER A 48 28.24 1.66 -3.55
N THR A 49 28.40 2.36 -4.69
CA THR A 49 27.90 1.91 -6.00
C THR A 49 28.49 0.57 -6.47
N ILE A 50 29.67 0.21 -5.95
CA ILE A 50 30.41 -1.00 -6.34
C ILE A 50 30.03 -2.20 -5.44
N SER A 51 29.48 -1.96 -4.25
CA SER A 51 29.15 -2.99 -3.25
C SER A 51 27.64 -3.28 -3.14
N TYR A 52 26.84 -2.86 -4.12
CA TYR A 52 25.39 -3.08 -4.08
C TYR A 52 25.06 -4.58 -4.18
N SER A 53 24.46 -5.12 -3.11
CA SER A 53 23.83 -6.44 -3.15
C SER A 53 22.39 -6.32 -2.69
N GLU A 54 21.46 -6.83 -3.49
CA GLU A 54 20.04 -6.89 -3.16
C GLU A 54 19.80 -7.62 -1.82
N THR A 55 20.60 -8.65 -1.54
CA THR A 55 20.50 -9.41 -0.28
C THR A 55 20.74 -8.55 0.96
N VAL A 56 21.66 -7.58 0.89
CA VAL A 56 21.97 -6.68 2.01
C VAL A 56 20.78 -5.75 2.26
N LEU A 57 20.17 -5.20 1.21
CA LEU A 57 18.98 -4.37 1.34
C LEU A 57 17.77 -5.13 1.88
N LEU A 58 17.56 -6.37 1.41
CA LEU A 58 16.47 -7.21 1.91
C LEU A 58 16.67 -7.59 3.37
N ASN A 59 17.90 -7.91 3.79
CA ASN A 59 18.20 -8.19 5.19
C ASN A 59 18.01 -6.96 6.07
N PHE A 60 18.45 -5.79 5.61
CA PHE A 60 18.26 -4.52 6.32
C PHE A 60 16.77 -4.15 6.44
N LEU A 61 15.98 -4.38 5.38
CA LEU A 61 14.53 -4.18 5.40
C LEU A 61 13.86 -5.13 6.41
N LYS A 62 14.23 -6.41 6.41
CA LYS A 62 13.70 -7.40 7.38
C LYS A 62 14.03 -7.00 8.81
N GLN A 63 15.25 -6.54 9.07
CA GLN A 63 15.65 -6.04 10.38
C GLN A 63 14.81 -4.82 10.78
N ALA A 64 14.68 -3.83 9.90
CA ALA A 64 13.88 -2.63 10.19
C ALA A 64 12.41 -2.95 10.51
N VAL A 65 11.81 -3.90 9.78
CA VAL A 65 10.45 -4.38 10.05
C VAL A 65 10.36 -5.11 11.39
N ASN A 66 11.33 -5.97 11.71
CA ASN A 66 11.41 -6.65 13.01
C ASN A 66 11.59 -5.67 14.18
N ASP A 67 12.26 -4.54 13.94
CA ASP A 67 12.42 -3.44 14.90
C ASP A 67 11.19 -2.52 14.96
N GLY A 68 10.08 -2.88 14.28
CA GLY A 68 8.81 -2.16 14.30
C GLY A 68 8.70 -0.97 13.34
N ALA A 69 9.64 -0.78 12.42
CA ALA A 69 9.57 0.28 11.42
C ALA A 69 8.72 -0.12 10.19
N GLU A 70 8.12 0.86 9.50
CA GLU A 70 7.32 0.62 8.28
C GLU A 70 8.16 0.11 7.09
N GLY A 71 9.47 0.36 7.10
CA GLY A 71 10.40 0.04 6.02
C GLY A 71 11.63 0.95 6.01
N LEU A 72 12.20 1.14 4.83
CA LEU A 72 13.44 1.88 4.61
C LEU A 72 13.23 3.21 3.88
N MET A 73 14.04 4.20 4.25
CA MET A 73 14.24 5.42 3.48
C MET A 73 15.60 5.35 2.78
N ILE A 74 15.58 5.16 1.46
CA ILE A 74 16.77 5.15 0.62
C ILE A 74 17.05 6.58 0.19
N LYS A 75 18.23 7.10 0.54
CA LYS A 75 18.60 8.49 0.26
C LYS A 75 19.90 8.55 -0.52
N ARG A 76 19.90 9.31 -1.62
CA ARG A 76 21.13 9.62 -2.34
C ARG A 76 22.00 10.57 -1.49
N THR A 77 23.23 10.14 -1.20
CA THR A 77 24.15 10.83 -0.28
C THR A 77 24.90 12.00 -0.93
N GLY A 78 25.15 11.91 -2.24
CA GLY A 78 26.02 12.82 -3.00
C GLY A 78 27.45 12.28 -3.07
N GLU A 79 28.24 12.78 -4.03
CA GLU A 79 29.67 12.46 -4.13
C GLU A 79 30.46 13.37 -3.18
N GLY A 80 31.33 12.76 -2.38
CA GLY A 80 32.42 13.45 -1.70
C GLY A 80 33.72 13.12 -2.42
N GLU A 81 34.61 14.10 -2.61
CA GLU A 81 36.01 13.82 -2.94
C GLU A 81 36.64 13.13 -1.71
N ASP A 82 36.53 11.81 -1.62
CA ASP A 82 37.21 11.06 -0.57
C ASP A 82 38.65 10.79 -1.02
N ASN A 83 39.58 11.66 -0.63
CA ASN A 83 41.02 11.43 -0.76
C ASN A 83 41.53 10.40 0.28
N ARG A 84 40.73 9.40 0.63
CA ARG A 84 41.13 8.30 1.50
C ARG A 84 41.24 7.04 0.67
N LYS A 85 42.49 6.70 0.34
CA LYS A 85 42.84 5.36 -0.12
C LYS A 85 42.30 4.35 0.89
N ASP A 86 41.63 3.35 0.34
CA ASP A 86 41.05 2.23 1.02
C ASP A 86 42.02 1.59 2.02
N ASN A 87 41.51 1.31 3.22
CA ASN A 87 41.80 0.04 3.87
C ASN A 87 40.50 -0.46 4.51
N ALA A 88 40.19 -1.71 4.19
CA ALA A 88 38.97 -2.40 4.51
C ALA A 88 38.80 -2.65 6.02
N THR A 89 37.55 -3.02 6.35
CA THR A 89 37.05 -3.62 7.60
C THR A 89 37.13 -2.77 8.86
N GLU A 90 35.98 -2.26 9.32
CA GLU A 90 35.68 -2.26 10.75
C GLU A 90 34.26 -2.77 11.01
N GLU A 91 34.24 -3.96 11.59
CA GLU A 91 33.09 -4.58 12.23
C GLU A 91 32.76 -3.88 13.56
N VAL A 92 31.53 -4.10 14.00
CA VAL A 92 30.97 -3.76 15.30
C VAL A 92 31.85 -4.26 16.45
N SER A 93 32.09 -3.42 17.47
CA SER A 93 32.36 -3.93 18.82
C SER A 93 31.77 -3.03 19.91
N LYS A 94 31.06 -3.71 20.84
CA LYS A 94 30.79 -3.27 22.21
C LYS A 94 32.08 -3.47 23.02
N ASP A 95 32.50 -2.49 23.82
CA ASP A 95 32.65 -2.62 25.29
C ASP A 95 33.47 -1.48 25.94
N LYS A 96 33.20 -1.34 27.24
CA LYS A 96 33.70 -0.38 28.23
C LYS A 96 35.21 -0.52 28.52
N PHE A 97 35.93 0.58 28.82
CA PHE A 97 36.60 0.84 30.13
C PHE A 97 37.37 2.17 30.18
N ALA A 98 37.18 2.89 31.30
CA ALA A 98 38.05 3.81 32.04
C ALA A 98 38.94 4.91 31.38
N SER A 99 38.62 6.16 31.76
CA SER A 99 39.48 7.14 32.46
C SER A 99 40.93 7.34 32.00
N THR A 100 41.27 8.56 31.57
CA THR A 100 42.13 9.51 32.32
C THR A 100 42.02 10.93 31.76
N ASN A 101 42.15 11.90 32.66
CA ASN A 101 42.15 13.35 32.45
C ASN A 101 43.26 13.84 31.50
N ASP A 102 43.01 14.90 30.70
CA ASP A 102 43.66 16.19 30.93
C ASP A 102 43.08 17.36 30.12
N LYS A 103 43.38 18.56 30.62
CA LYS A 103 42.71 19.85 30.45
C LYS A 103 43.07 20.63 29.17
N SER A 104 42.19 21.61 28.87
CA SER A 104 42.39 22.86 28.10
C SER A 104 42.54 22.70 26.58
N SER A 105 41.78 23.39 25.73
CA SER A 105 41.76 24.84 25.61
C SER A 105 40.74 25.28 24.53
N GLU A 106 40.08 26.40 24.79
CA GLU A 106 39.53 27.41 23.87
C GLU A 106 38.77 26.99 22.59
N CYS A 107 37.46 27.25 22.65
CA CYS A 107 36.59 27.50 21.49
C CYS A 107 37.25 28.46 20.50
N THR A 108 37.64 27.95 19.35
CA THR A 108 37.93 28.78 18.19
C THR A 108 37.05 28.31 17.03
N ALA A 109 36.40 29.30 16.42
CA ALA A 109 35.43 29.23 15.34
C ALA A 109 35.54 28.00 14.41
N LEU A 110 34.39 27.34 14.22
CA LEU A 110 34.10 26.39 13.15
C LEU A 110 34.62 26.94 11.81
N SER A 111 35.80 26.46 11.40
CA SER A 111 36.32 26.66 10.04
C SER A 111 35.54 25.74 9.10
N LEU A 112 34.35 26.22 8.72
CA LEU A 112 33.69 25.74 7.51
C LEU A 112 34.68 25.93 6.36
N LEU A 113 35.12 24.82 5.77
CA LEU A 113 35.98 24.82 4.58
C LEU A 113 35.39 25.75 3.50
N PRO A 114 36.23 26.51 2.79
CA PRO A 114 35.76 27.50 1.82
C PRO A 114 34.97 26.82 0.70
N TYR A 115 33.78 27.36 0.44
CA TYR A 115 33.00 27.07 -0.77
C TYR A 115 33.90 27.37 -2.00
N PRO A 116 34.04 26.44 -2.97
CA PRO A 116 34.72 26.76 -4.21
C PRO A 116 33.85 27.74 -5.02
N THR A 117 34.20 29.01 -4.92
CA THR A 117 33.74 30.06 -5.84
C THR A 117 34.49 29.92 -7.15
N ASN A 118 34.15 28.94 -7.98
CA ASN A 118 34.42 28.94 -9.42
C ASN A 118 33.54 27.89 -10.10
N LEU A 119 32.45 28.37 -10.71
CA LEU A 119 31.58 27.59 -11.59
C LEU A 119 32.33 27.35 -12.90
N THR A 120 32.91 26.17 -13.04
CA THR A 120 33.19 25.57 -14.36
C THR A 120 32.40 24.26 -14.45
N ASN A 121 31.78 24.04 -15.61
CA ASN A 121 30.83 22.97 -15.95
C ASN A 121 31.35 21.55 -15.69
N THR A 122 31.36 21.12 -14.43
CA THR A 122 31.47 19.72 -14.05
C THR A 122 30.29 19.44 -13.14
N ILE A 123 29.48 18.44 -13.48
CA ILE A 123 28.28 18.05 -12.76
C ILE A 123 28.70 17.51 -11.39
N THR A 124 28.94 18.40 -10.42
CA THR A 124 29.06 18.01 -9.02
C THR A 124 27.68 17.57 -8.59
N CYS A 125 27.54 16.28 -8.28
CA CYS A 125 26.34 15.63 -7.80
C CYS A 125 25.95 16.18 -6.41
N CYS A 126 25.54 17.45 -6.34
CA CYS A 126 24.95 18.01 -5.13
C CYS A 126 23.60 17.32 -4.94
N CYS A 127 23.41 16.68 -3.79
CA CYS A 127 22.12 16.13 -3.38
C CYS A 127 21.52 17.11 -2.36
N PRO A 128 21.03 18.29 -2.81
CA PRO A 128 20.50 19.31 -1.93
C PRO A 128 19.23 18.82 -1.25
N TYR A 129 18.87 19.47 -0.15
CA TYR A 129 17.56 19.34 0.46
C TYR A 129 16.60 20.33 -0.19
N GLU A 130 15.64 19.82 -0.96
CA GLU A 130 14.61 20.63 -1.62
C GLU A 130 13.33 20.64 -0.79
N SER A 131 13.10 21.71 -0.04
CA SER A 131 11.90 21.85 0.79
C SER A 131 10.64 21.93 -0.08
N GLY A 132 9.61 21.14 0.26
CA GLY A 132 8.31 21.16 -0.41
C GLY A 132 8.27 20.48 -1.77
N ALA A 133 9.40 20.00 -2.29
CA ALA A 133 9.47 19.26 -3.54
C ALA A 133 9.44 17.74 -3.30
N ARG A 134 8.84 17.00 -4.23
CA ARG A 134 8.92 15.53 -4.26
C ARG A 134 10.04 15.14 -5.22
N SER A 135 11.27 15.04 -4.71
CA SER A 135 12.43 14.65 -5.49
C SER A 135 12.62 13.11 -5.50
N PRO A 136 13.22 12.54 -6.55
CA PRO A 136 13.58 11.12 -6.59
C PRO A 136 14.82 10.80 -5.73
N THR A 137 15.39 11.79 -5.03
CA THR A 137 16.58 11.60 -4.19
C THR A 137 16.28 10.76 -2.96
N TRP A 138 15.01 10.72 -2.53
CA TRP A 138 14.54 9.97 -1.36
C TRP A 138 13.45 9.01 -1.81
N LEU A 139 13.71 7.72 -1.65
CA LEU A 139 12.77 6.65 -1.98
C LEU A 139 12.34 5.95 -0.70
N LYS A 140 11.04 5.69 -0.58
CA LYS A 140 10.48 4.87 0.49
C LYS A 140 10.32 3.44 -0.03
N LEU A 141 10.97 2.49 0.63
CA LEU A 141 10.82 1.06 0.37
C LEU A 141 10.10 0.45 1.55
N LYS A 142 8.87 -0.04 1.34
CA LYS A 142 8.06 -0.63 2.40
C LYS A 142 7.88 -2.13 2.18
N LYS A 143 7.59 -2.87 3.26
CA LYS A 143 7.25 -4.30 3.21
C LYS A 143 6.12 -4.56 2.21
N ASP A 144 5.09 -3.70 2.16
CA ASP A 144 3.91 -3.88 1.32
C ASP A 144 4.17 -3.77 -0.19
N TYR A 145 5.34 -3.27 -0.60
CA TYR A 145 5.70 -3.15 -2.01
C TYR A 145 6.36 -4.40 -2.57
N LEU A 146 6.86 -5.30 -1.72
CA LEU A 146 7.52 -6.52 -2.15
C LEU A 146 6.48 -7.65 -2.31
N SER A 147 6.47 -8.26 -3.50
CA SER A 147 5.64 -9.43 -3.78
C SER A 147 5.98 -10.57 -2.82
N GLY A 148 4.94 -11.17 -2.21
CA GLY A 148 5.09 -12.27 -1.25
C GLY A 148 5.48 -11.87 0.17
N MET A 149 5.76 -10.57 0.45
CA MET A 149 5.94 -10.09 1.83
C MET A 149 4.76 -9.30 2.36
N ALA A 150 3.94 -8.69 1.49
CA ALA A 150 2.76 -7.96 1.94
C ALA A 150 1.69 -8.92 2.48
N ASP A 151 1.09 -8.58 3.61
CA ASP A 151 -0.07 -9.31 4.12
C ASP A 151 -1.26 -9.03 3.19
N SER A 152 -1.96 -10.09 2.77
CA SER A 152 -3.16 -10.01 1.95
C SER A 152 -4.29 -10.84 2.52
N ILE A 153 -5.51 -10.36 2.31
CA ILE A 153 -6.74 -11.05 2.69
C ILE A 153 -7.71 -11.03 1.52
N ASP A 154 -8.58 -12.03 1.48
CA ASP A 154 -9.64 -12.15 0.49
C ASP A 154 -10.93 -11.57 1.08
N VAL A 155 -11.50 -10.57 0.44
CA VAL A 155 -12.66 -9.82 0.94
C VAL A 155 -13.76 -9.72 -0.11
N VAL A 156 -14.97 -9.45 0.35
CA VAL A 156 -16.17 -9.36 -0.48
C VAL A 156 -16.55 -7.88 -0.63
N PRO A 157 -16.69 -7.34 -1.85
CA PRO A 157 -17.28 -6.03 -2.05
C PRO A 157 -18.79 -6.07 -1.80
N ILE A 158 -19.27 -5.23 -0.89
CA ILE A 158 -20.68 -5.23 -0.43
C ILE A 158 -21.44 -3.95 -0.80
N GLY A 159 -20.76 -2.91 -1.25
CA GLY A 159 -21.40 -1.69 -1.72
C GLY A 159 -20.41 -0.61 -2.12
N ALA A 160 -20.88 0.51 -2.63
CA ALA A 160 -20.02 1.62 -3.04
C ALA A 160 -20.71 2.99 -2.99
N TRP A 161 -19.88 4.04 -3.01
CA TRP A 161 -20.31 5.43 -3.20
C TRP A 161 -19.95 5.90 -4.61
N TYR A 162 -20.60 6.97 -5.06
CA TYR A 162 -20.16 7.68 -6.25
C TYR A 162 -18.81 8.36 -6.01
N GLY A 163 -17.93 8.26 -7.01
CA GLY A 163 -16.62 8.89 -6.95
C GLY A 163 -16.69 10.42 -6.84
N ASN A 164 -15.61 11.01 -6.33
CA ASN A 164 -15.44 12.46 -6.26
C ASN A 164 -14.41 12.95 -7.29
N GLY A 165 -14.54 14.20 -7.75
CA GLY A 165 -13.60 14.84 -8.69
C GLY A 165 -13.45 14.09 -10.01
N ARG A 166 -12.21 13.73 -10.39
CA ARG A 166 -11.91 12.94 -11.60
C ARG A 166 -12.73 11.66 -11.70
N LYS A 167 -12.97 11.00 -10.56
CA LYS A 167 -13.74 9.74 -10.52
C LYS A 167 -15.23 9.99 -10.78
N ALA A 168 -15.77 11.11 -10.28
CA ALA A 168 -17.16 11.52 -10.55
C ALA A 168 -17.39 11.77 -12.05
N GLN A 169 -16.44 12.47 -12.70
CA GLN A 169 -16.52 12.81 -14.12
C GLN A 169 -16.59 11.57 -15.02
N LYS A 170 -15.91 10.47 -14.62
CA LYS A 170 -15.95 9.18 -15.31
C LYS A 170 -17.08 8.26 -14.84
N GLY A 171 -17.91 8.71 -13.90
CA GLY A 171 -18.98 7.89 -13.30
C GLY A 171 -18.48 6.70 -12.49
N PHE A 172 -17.22 6.72 -12.03
CA PHE A 172 -16.62 5.61 -11.29
C PHE A 172 -17.18 5.49 -9.88
N LEU A 173 -17.38 4.26 -9.42
CA LEU A 173 -17.79 3.95 -8.06
C LEU A 173 -16.57 3.92 -7.13
N SER A 174 -16.51 4.85 -6.16
CA SER A 174 -15.42 4.97 -5.21
C SER A 174 -15.81 5.86 -4.02
N PRO A 175 -15.53 5.48 -2.77
CA PRO A 175 -14.97 4.20 -2.33
C PRO A 175 -15.88 2.99 -2.58
N VAL A 176 -15.29 1.80 -2.53
CA VAL A 176 -16.01 0.51 -2.41
C VAL A 176 -15.89 0.03 -0.98
N LEU A 177 -17.01 -0.38 -0.37
CA LEU A 177 -17.09 -1.00 0.95
C LEU A 177 -16.79 -2.50 0.85
N LEU A 178 -15.87 -2.96 1.68
CA LEU A 178 -15.39 -4.34 1.71
C LEU A 178 -15.81 -5.01 3.01
N ALA A 179 -16.05 -6.32 2.95
CA ALA A 179 -16.42 -7.14 4.09
C ALA A 179 -15.65 -8.47 4.13
N VAL A 180 -15.61 -9.05 5.31
CA VAL A 180 -15.09 -10.40 5.58
C VAL A 180 -16.24 -11.31 5.98
N TYR A 181 -16.03 -12.61 5.83
CA TYR A 181 -17.05 -13.61 6.17
C TYR A 181 -16.99 -13.95 7.66
N ASP A 182 -18.15 -14.07 8.30
CA ASP A 182 -18.23 -14.60 9.65
C ASP A 182 -18.88 -15.98 9.60
N GLU A 183 -18.11 -16.99 10.02
CA GLU A 183 -18.55 -18.39 9.99
C GLU A 183 -19.56 -18.70 11.10
N ASP A 184 -19.59 -17.91 12.18
CA ASP A 184 -20.44 -18.20 13.34
C ASP A 184 -21.92 -17.90 13.05
N ASP A 185 -22.19 -16.84 12.29
CA ASP A 185 -23.55 -16.40 11.90
C ASP A 185 -23.82 -16.44 10.39
N GLY A 186 -22.81 -16.74 9.58
CA GLY A 186 -22.90 -16.75 8.12
C GLY A 186 -23.05 -15.36 7.49
N SER A 187 -22.71 -14.30 8.24
CA SER A 187 -22.88 -12.91 7.81
C SER A 187 -21.58 -12.32 7.24
N LEU A 188 -21.72 -11.21 6.50
CA LEU A 188 -20.61 -10.40 6.01
C LEU A 188 -20.43 -9.18 6.91
N ARG A 189 -19.23 -9.04 7.50
CA ARG A 189 -18.88 -7.93 8.39
C ARG A 189 -17.97 -6.95 7.70
N SER A 190 -18.35 -5.67 7.69
CA SER A 190 -17.54 -4.64 7.02
C SER A 190 -16.17 -4.47 7.68
N ILE A 191 -15.11 -4.40 6.84
CA ILE A 191 -13.72 -4.27 7.29
C ILE A 191 -13.11 -2.93 6.88
N SER A 192 -13.32 -2.45 5.65
CA SER A 192 -12.65 -1.25 5.14
C SER A 192 -13.27 -0.71 3.87
N ARG A 193 -12.95 0.54 3.55
CA ARG A 193 -13.21 1.17 2.25
C ARG A 193 -11.96 1.12 1.37
N CYS A 194 -12.12 0.82 0.09
CA CYS A 194 -11.03 0.87 -0.90
C CYS A 194 -11.29 1.91 -1.99
N MET A 195 -10.21 2.58 -2.43
CA MET A 195 -10.23 3.65 -3.43
C MET A 195 -9.07 3.57 -4.44
N SER A 196 -8.36 2.45 -4.51
CA SER A 196 -7.11 2.32 -5.28
C SER A 196 -7.21 1.22 -6.34
N PHE A 197 -8.12 1.39 -7.28
CA PHE A 197 -8.27 0.55 -8.47
C PHE A 197 -7.65 1.23 -9.70
N SER A 198 -7.30 0.45 -10.73
CA SER A 198 -6.97 0.99 -12.06
C SER A 198 -8.22 1.55 -12.73
N ASP A 199 -8.05 2.44 -13.70
CA ASP A 199 -9.18 3.01 -14.45
C ASP A 199 -10.00 1.91 -15.15
N ASP A 200 -9.34 0.92 -15.76
CA ASP A 200 -10.01 -0.23 -16.41
C ASP A 200 -10.83 -1.06 -15.41
N MET A 201 -10.31 -1.25 -14.19
CA MET A 201 -11.03 -1.97 -13.13
C MET A 201 -12.24 -1.17 -12.65
N TYR A 202 -12.13 0.15 -12.49
CA TYR A 202 -13.29 0.99 -12.15
C TYR A 202 -14.40 0.90 -13.18
N GLU A 203 -14.04 0.95 -14.46
CA GLU A 203 -14.99 0.88 -15.57
C GLU A 203 -15.65 -0.49 -15.65
N ALA A 204 -14.87 -1.57 -15.59
CA ALA A 204 -15.37 -2.94 -15.62
C ALA A 204 -16.29 -3.24 -14.43
N MET A 205 -15.89 -2.83 -13.22
CA MET A 205 -16.69 -3.00 -12.00
C MET A 205 -18.01 -2.23 -12.07
N ARG A 206 -17.99 -0.98 -12.55
CA ARG A 206 -19.21 -0.20 -12.76
C ARG A 206 -20.14 -0.91 -13.73
N ASN A 207 -19.62 -1.39 -14.85
CA ASN A 207 -20.42 -2.07 -15.87
C ASN A 207 -20.97 -3.41 -15.38
N PHE A 208 -20.19 -4.15 -14.60
CA PHE A 208 -20.64 -5.39 -13.97
C PHE A 208 -21.79 -5.15 -12.98
N TYR A 209 -21.63 -4.20 -12.06
CA TYR A 209 -22.64 -3.98 -11.02
C TYR A 209 -23.89 -3.24 -11.51
N MET A 210 -23.70 -2.22 -12.35
CA MET A 210 -24.79 -1.36 -12.80
C MET A 210 -25.53 -1.96 -14.01
N HIS A 211 -24.80 -2.58 -14.95
CA HIS A 211 -25.35 -3.00 -16.24
C HIS A 211 -25.33 -4.52 -16.46
N GLY A 212 -24.78 -5.31 -15.52
CA GLY A 212 -24.67 -6.77 -15.66
C GLY A 212 -23.67 -7.23 -16.72
N ILE A 213 -22.82 -6.33 -17.23
CA ILE A 213 -21.85 -6.65 -18.28
C ILE A 213 -20.64 -7.37 -17.64
N PRO A 214 -20.23 -8.54 -18.13
CA PRO A 214 -19.10 -9.26 -17.57
C PRO A 214 -17.79 -8.46 -17.71
N TYR A 215 -16.85 -8.70 -16.80
CA TYR A 215 -15.54 -8.07 -16.86
C TYR A 215 -14.81 -8.43 -18.16
N PRO A 216 -14.12 -7.48 -18.81
CA PRO A 216 -13.26 -7.78 -19.95
C PRO A 216 -12.15 -8.77 -19.55
N ILE A 217 -11.68 -9.55 -20.53
CA ILE A 217 -10.66 -10.58 -20.32
C ILE A 217 -9.39 -9.96 -19.72
N GLY A 218 -8.89 -10.57 -18.63
CA GLY A 218 -7.66 -10.13 -17.96
C GLY A 218 -7.83 -8.96 -16.98
N VAL A 219 -8.99 -8.29 -16.95
CA VAL A 219 -9.18 -7.15 -16.04
C VAL A 219 -9.28 -7.62 -14.59
N GLY A 220 -8.36 -7.12 -13.78
CA GLY A 220 -8.30 -7.39 -12.36
C GLY A 220 -7.81 -8.80 -12.01
N LEU A 221 -7.14 -9.54 -12.90
CA LEU A 221 -6.62 -10.88 -12.59
C LEU A 221 -5.19 -10.89 -12.01
N GLY A 222 -4.56 -9.72 -11.83
CA GLY A 222 -3.18 -9.60 -11.37
C GLY A 222 -2.15 -9.88 -12.47
N ASP A 223 -0.88 -9.94 -12.11
CA ASP A 223 0.25 -10.11 -13.05
C ASP A 223 0.47 -11.57 -13.50
N GLU A 224 -0.44 -12.50 -13.18
CA GLU A 224 -0.46 -13.86 -13.74
C GLU A 224 -0.98 -13.84 -15.18
N LYS A 225 -0.24 -13.19 -16.08
CA LYS A 225 -0.55 -13.14 -17.53
C LYS A 225 -0.06 -14.35 -18.32
N GLU A 226 0.52 -15.36 -17.67
CA GLU A 226 0.95 -16.59 -18.33
C GLU A 226 0.21 -17.80 -17.74
N GLY A 227 -0.85 -18.28 -18.42
CA GLY A 227 -1.47 -19.54 -18.02
C GLY A 227 -2.86 -19.87 -18.56
N LEU A 228 -3.64 -18.90 -19.07
CA LEU A 228 -4.91 -19.20 -19.75
C LEU A 228 -4.76 -19.11 -21.28
N SER A 229 -3.91 -19.98 -21.83
CA SER A 229 -4.18 -20.49 -23.17
C SER A 229 -5.34 -21.48 -23.04
N ILE A 230 -6.51 -21.13 -23.58
CA ILE A 230 -7.57 -22.11 -23.85
C ILE A 230 -6.99 -23.05 -24.90
N GLY A 231 -6.33 -24.12 -24.46
CA GLY A 231 -6.00 -25.27 -25.28
C GLY A 231 -7.29 -26.01 -25.56
N CYS A 232 -7.93 -25.69 -26.68
CA CYS A 232 -9.00 -26.52 -27.23
C CYS A 232 -8.38 -27.74 -27.92
N ASP A 233 -7.88 -28.68 -27.11
CA ASP A 233 -7.62 -30.04 -27.57
C ASP A 233 -8.90 -30.86 -27.35
N LEU A 234 -9.80 -30.77 -28.33
CA LEU A 234 -10.89 -31.74 -28.52
C LEU A 234 -10.67 -32.40 -29.88
N GLU A 235 -9.81 -33.42 -29.90
CA GLU A 235 -9.81 -34.41 -30.96
C GLU A 235 -10.43 -35.73 -30.45
N ASN A 236 -11.44 -36.16 -31.20
CA ASN A 236 -11.92 -37.54 -31.40
C ASN A 236 -12.81 -38.19 -30.33
N ASP A 237 -14.13 -37.98 -30.45
CA ASP A 237 -15.10 -39.08 -30.32
C ASP A 237 -16.31 -38.85 -31.27
N PRO A 238 -16.64 -39.78 -32.19
CA PRO A 238 -17.73 -39.61 -33.15
C PRO A 238 -19.03 -40.27 -32.65
N GLY A 239 -20.09 -39.49 -32.42
CA GLY A 239 -21.40 -40.09 -32.16
C GLY A 239 -22.56 -39.11 -31.94
N LEU A 240 -23.42 -38.99 -32.97
CA LEU A 240 -24.81 -38.48 -32.97
C LEU A 240 -25.00 -36.99 -32.55
N GLY A 241 -25.60 -36.08 -33.32
CA GLY A 241 -26.33 -36.15 -34.58
C GLY A 241 -27.33 -34.97 -34.64
N SER A 242 -27.18 -34.11 -35.65
CA SER A 242 -28.17 -33.15 -36.21
C SER A 242 -28.86 -32.14 -35.24
N THR A 243 -28.90 -30.83 -35.51
CA THR A 243 -29.73 -30.26 -36.57
C THR A 243 -29.52 -28.72 -36.69
N PHE A 244 -29.49 -28.23 -37.95
CA PHE A 244 -29.88 -26.90 -38.46
C PHE A 244 -28.86 -25.74 -38.39
N LEU A 245 -28.09 -25.52 -39.49
CA LEU A 245 -28.31 -24.53 -40.57
C LEU A 245 -27.92 -23.10 -40.14
N SER A 246 -26.67 -22.66 -40.33
CA SER A 246 -26.08 -22.08 -41.56
C SER A 246 -26.97 -21.12 -42.35
N GLU A 247 -26.63 -19.83 -42.34
CA GLU A 247 -26.54 -19.06 -43.58
C GLU A 247 -25.64 -17.81 -43.43
N LYS A 248 -24.86 -17.58 -44.48
CA LYS A 248 -23.79 -16.57 -44.59
C LYS A 248 -24.35 -15.20 -44.97
N SER A 249 -23.74 -14.18 -44.37
CA SER A 249 -23.31 -12.89 -44.94
C SER A 249 -23.98 -12.40 -46.23
N LYS A 250 -24.68 -11.26 -46.13
CA LYS A 250 -24.65 -10.22 -47.16
C LYS A 250 -24.44 -8.85 -46.53
N ASN A 251 -23.38 -8.21 -47.03
CA ASN A 251 -22.94 -6.86 -46.79
C ASN A 251 -23.86 -5.86 -47.52
N THR A 252 -24.48 -4.92 -46.81
CA THR A 252 -24.94 -3.63 -47.35
C THR A 252 -25.01 -2.60 -46.24
N ASN A 253 -24.24 -1.53 -46.38
CA ASN A 253 -24.38 -0.29 -45.63
C ASN A 253 -25.65 0.45 -46.11
N PRO A 254 -26.52 0.95 -45.23
CA PRO A 254 -26.79 2.39 -45.29
C PRO A 254 -27.15 3.06 -43.94
N LYS A 255 -26.60 4.28 -43.78
CA LYS A 255 -27.22 5.52 -43.31
C LYS A 255 -27.97 5.54 -41.96
N ASN A 256 -27.42 6.36 -41.06
CA ASN A 256 -28.08 7.25 -40.10
C ASN A 256 -29.62 7.18 -40.03
N GLU A 257 -30.12 6.59 -38.95
CA GLU A 257 -31.31 7.06 -38.23
C GLU A 257 -31.01 6.92 -36.73
N VAL A 258 -30.85 8.07 -36.06
CA VAL A 258 -30.85 8.15 -34.60
C VAL A 258 -32.30 7.99 -34.19
N GLN A 259 -32.63 6.82 -33.66
CA GLN A 259 -33.90 6.60 -32.97
C GLN A 259 -33.62 6.85 -31.49
N GLU A 260 -34.13 7.97 -30.99
CA GLU A 260 -34.15 8.26 -29.55
C GLU A 260 -34.89 7.12 -28.86
N VAL A 261 -34.17 6.37 -28.02
CA VAL A 261 -34.75 5.34 -27.16
C VAL A 261 -35.04 6.01 -25.83
N ASP A 262 -36.31 6.00 -25.43
CA ASP A 262 -36.83 6.60 -24.20
C ASP A 262 -36.00 6.20 -22.96
N ASP A 263 -35.55 7.22 -22.24
CA ASP A 263 -34.52 7.22 -21.18
C ASP A 263 -34.98 6.65 -19.82
N ASP A 264 -36.10 5.92 -19.77
CA ASP A 264 -36.82 5.68 -18.50
C ASP A 264 -37.09 4.19 -18.17
N THR A 265 -36.50 3.23 -18.90
CA THR A 265 -36.83 1.78 -18.72
C THR A 265 -35.65 0.82 -18.45
N LEU A 266 -34.42 1.25 -18.16
CA LEU A 266 -33.31 0.32 -17.83
C LEU A 266 -32.32 0.81 -16.75
N LEU A 267 -32.80 1.52 -15.74
CA LEU A 267 -32.05 1.77 -14.48
C LEU A 267 -32.22 0.63 -13.45
N SER A 268 -32.43 -0.61 -13.89
CA SER A 268 -32.34 -1.75 -12.98
C SER A 268 -30.85 -2.08 -12.77
N PHE A 269 -30.27 -1.63 -11.66
CA PHE A 269 -28.95 -2.10 -11.26
C PHE A 269 -28.97 -3.63 -11.13
N VAL A 270 -28.43 -4.33 -12.13
CA VAL A 270 -28.66 -5.77 -12.33
C VAL A 270 -28.09 -6.59 -11.17
N ASN A 271 -26.84 -6.29 -10.79
CA ASN A 271 -26.09 -7.01 -9.77
C ASN A 271 -26.03 -6.24 -8.44
N CYS A 272 -27.01 -5.38 -8.18
CA CYS A 272 -27.13 -4.63 -6.92
C CYS A 272 -28.40 -5.03 -6.18
N TYR A 273 -28.41 -4.78 -4.88
CA TYR A 273 -29.66 -4.80 -4.12
C TYR A 273 -30.40 -3.46 -4.29
N PRO A 274 -31.74 -3.48 -4.40
CA PRO A 274 -32.52 -2.24 -4.53
C PRO A 274 -32.48 -1.41 -3.24
N THR A 275 -32.23 -2.04 -2.10
CA THR A 275 -32.12 -1.41 -0.78
C THR A 275 -31.03 -2.10 0.03
N ARG A 276 -30.76 -1.58 1.23
CA ARG A 276 -29.80 -2.18 2.17
C ARG A 276 -30.14 -3.65 2.45
N PRO A 277 -29.19 -4.59 2.30
CA PRO A 277 -29.39 -5.98 2.67
C PRO A 277 -29.79 -6.14 4.13
N SER A 278 -30.52 -7.22 4.44
CA SER A 278 -30.86 -7.57 5.81
C SER A 278 -29.60 -7.66 6.69
N SER A 279 -29.73 -7.22 7.95
CA SER A 279 -28.65 -7.33 8.94
C SER A 279 -28.26 -8.78 9.27
N SER A 280 -29.07 -9.76 8.87
CA SER A 280 -28.70 -11.18 8.93
C SER A 280 -27.66 -11.59 7.88
N ILE A 281 -27.49 -10.79 6.82
CA ILE A 281 -26.56 -11.06 5.72
C ILE A 281 -25.37 -10.09 5.79
N VAL A 282 -25.61 -8.80 6.04
CA VAL A 282 -24.54 -7.79 6.08
C VAL A 282 -24.62 -6.96 7.37
N ILE A 283 -23.56 -7.02 8.16
CA ILE A 283 -23.40 -6.27 9.40
C ILE A 283 -22.38 -5.15 9.17
N THR A 284 -22.88 -3.91 9.15
CA THR A 284 -22.04 -2.73 8.97
C THR A 284 -22.70 -1.49 9.58
N ASN A 285 -21.87 -0.57 10.08
CA ASN A 285 -22.33 0.75 10.54
C ASN A 285 -22.34 1.78 9.39
N GLU A 286 -22.00 1.34 8.18
CA GLU A 286 -21.94 2.18 7.00
C GLU A 286 -23.22 2.09 6.16
N SER A 287 -23.47 3.14 5.37
CA SER A 287 -24.63 3.21 4.48
C SER A 287 -24.23 3.74 3.10
N PRO A 288 -23.55 2.92 2.27
CA PRO A 288 -23.35 3.27 0.87
C PRO A 288 -24.71 3.43 0.15
N PRO A 289 -24.80 4.36 -0.83
CA PRO A 289 -26.00 4.52 -1.63
C PRO A 289 -26.26 3.33 -2.56
N ILE A 290 -25.21 2.59 -2.91
CA ILE A 290 -25.29 1.43 -3.80
C ILE A 290 -24.86 0.20 -3.02
N TRP A 291 -25.75 -0.79 -2.91
CA TRP A 291 -25.48 -2.07 -2.29
C TRP A 291 -25.24 -3.13 -3.34
N PHE A 292 -24.12 -3.81 -3.28
CA PHE A 292 -23.74 -4.83 -4.26
C PHE A 292 -24.31 -6.19 -3.86
N GLN A 293 -24.72 -6.98 -4.85
CA GLN A 293 -24.89 -8.41 -4.64
C GLN A 293 -23.52 -9.05 -4.42
N HIS A 294 -23.46 -9.98 -3.49
CA HIS A 294 -22.22 -10.65 -3.08
C HIS A 294 -21.86 -11.73 -4.12
N LEU A 295 -21.21 -11.33 -5.21
CA LEU A 295 -20.95 -12.19 -6.37
C LEU A 295 -19.46 -12.46 -6.63
N GLU A 296 -18.57 -11.70 -6.00
CA GLU A 296 -17.14 -11.78 -6.26
C GLU A 296 -16.32 -11.64 -4.97
N VAL A 297 -15.09 -12.15 -5.00
CA VAL A 297 -14.10 -12.06 -3.92
C VAL A 297 -12.86 -11.39 -4.47
N TRP A 298 -12.27 -10.46 -3.72
CA TRP A 298 -11.08 -9.71 -4.10
C TRP A 298 -9.95 -9.97 -3.11
N GLU A 299 -8.77 -10.24 -3.65
CA GLU A 299 -7.53 -10.21 -2.87
C GLU A 299 -7.11 -8.76 -2.67
N MET A 300 -6.98 -8.37 -1.41
CA MET A 300 -6.61 -7.05 -0.97
C MET A 300 -5.33 -7.13 -0.14
N SER A 301 -4.33 -6.33 -0.48
CA SER A 301 -3.17 -6.10 0.38
C SER A 301 -3.36 -4.86 1.23
N PHE A 302 -2.72 -4.80 2.39
CA PHE A 302 -2.77 -3.64 3.28
C PHE A 302 -1.40 -3.44 3.95
N ALA A 303 -1.22 -2.29 4.58
CA ALA A 303 0.01 -2.03 5.35
C ALA A 303 -0.07 -2.68 6.73
N ASP A 304 -1.17 -2.41 7.46
CA ASP A 304 -1.39 -2.82 8.85
C ASP A 304 -2.90 -3.01 9.12
N LEU A 305 -3.25 -3.69 10.20
CA LEU A 305 -4.59 -3.72 10.78
C LEU A 305 -4.68 -2.78 11.98
N SER A 306 -5.85 -2.18 12.19
CA SER A 306 -6.08 -1.24 13.28
C SER A 306 -7.50 -1.34 13.85
N LEU A 307 -7.68 -1.02 15.12
CA LEU A 307 -9.00 -0.94 15.72
C LEU A 307 -9.84 0.16 15.07
N SER A 308 -11.08 -0.15 14.75
CA SER A 308 -12.03 0.73 14.09
C SER A 308 -13.34 0.80 14.85
N ARG A 309 -13.87 2.02 15.01
CA ARG A 309 -15.22 2.25 15.54
C ARG A 309 -16.31 2.14 14.47
N VAL A 310 -15.91 2.22 13.20
CA VAL A 310 -16.84 2.25 12.05
C VAL A 310 -17.06 0.85 11.49
N HIS A 311 -16.00 0.05 11.47
CA HIS A 311 -16.01 -1.30 10.89
C HIS A 311 -16.28 -2.33 11.98
N THR A 312 -16.89 -3.44 11.57
CA THR A 312 -17.51 -4.45 12.44
C THR A 312 -16.78 -5.79 12.39
N ALA A 313 -15.87 -5.98 11.43
CA ALA A 313 -15.05 -7.18 11.30
C ALA A 313 -14.27 -7.48 12.60
N GLY A 314 -14.37 -8.70 13.11
CA GLY A 314 -13.64 -9.16 14.30
C GLY A 314 -14.08 -8.54 15.63
N ALA A 315 -15.14 -7.73 15.66
CA ALA A 315 -15.64 -7.10 16.88
C ALA A 315 -16.12 -8.14 17.90
N GLU A 316 -16.70 -9.23 17.41
CA GLU A 316 -17.18 -10.37 18.19
C GLU A 316 -16.05 -11.21 18.79
N GLN A 317 -14.81 -11.07 18.30
CA GLN A 317 -13.64 -11.82 18.78
C GLN A 317 -12.98 -11.17 20.02
N GLY A 318 -13.60 -10.14 20.60
CA GLY A 318 -13.07 -9.49 21.80
C GLY A 318 -11.73 -8.77 21.58
N VAL A 319 -11.50 -8.29 20.36
CA VAL A 319 -10.25 -7.61 19.93
C VAL A 319 -9.98 -6.32 20.71
N ASP A 320 -11.01 -5.72 21.32
CA ASP A 320 -10.89 -4.57 22.21
C ASP A 320 -11.25 -4.98 23.65
N SER A 321 -10.23 -5.34 24.45
CA SER A 321 -10.39 -5.69 25.87
C SER A 321 -10.81 -4.50 26.74
N LEU A 322 -10.73 -3.26 26.22
CA LEU A 322 -11.08 -2.03 26.93
C LEU A 322 -12.53 -1.59 26.72
N GLY A 323 -13.35 -2.37 26.02
CA GLY A 323 -14.79 -2.11 25.79
C GLY A 323 -15.67 -2.04 27.04
N ASN A 324 -15.10 -2.07 28.25
CA ASN A 324 -15.78 -1.90 29.53
C ASN A 324 -15.89 -0.43 29.99
N GLY A 325 -15.76 0.55 29.09
CA GLY A 325 -15.83 1.99 29.40
C GLY A 325 -16.81 2.79 28.52
N ASP A 326 -17.82 3.34 29.18
CA ASP A 326 -18.85 4.34 28.80
C ASP A 326 -19.82 4.06 27.63
N ASP A 327 -19.40 3.42 26.51
CA ASP A 327 -20.25 3.34 25.30
C ASP A 327 -20.70 1.92 24.87
N ASN A 328 -20.28 0.84 25.56
CA ASN A 328 -20.67 -0.58 25.30
C ASN A 328 -20.51 -1.11 23.85
N LEU A 329 -19.97 -0.34 22.90
CA LEU A 329 -19.83 -0.77 21.51
C LEU A 329 -18.44 -1.37 21.26
N ALA A 330 -18.39 -2.68 21.09
CA ALA A 330 -17.18 -3.40 20.67
C ALA A 330 -16.63 -2.82 19.36
N ARG A 331 -15.34 -2.48 19.33
CA ARG A 331 -14.67 -2.01 18.12
C ARG A 331 -14.32 -3.19 17.22
N GLY A 332 -14.50 -3.03 15.92
CA GLY A 332 -13.99 -3.97 14.93
C GLY A 332 -12.56 -3.64 14.49
N ILE A 333 -12.11 -4.30 13.44
CA ILE A 333 -10.80 -4.15 12.81
C ILE A 333 -10.97 -3.52 11.43
N ALA A 334 -10.00 -2.70 11.03
CA ALA A 334 -9.89 -2.15 9.70
C ALA A 334 -8.48 -2.23 9.12
N MET A 335 -8.39 -2.42 7.81
CA MET A 335 -7.17 -2.35 7.03
C MET A 335 -6.69 -0.90 6.89
N ARG A 336 -5.41 -0.67 7.14
CA ARG A 336 -4.71 0.58 6.80
C ARG A 336 -4.12 0.47 5.41
N PHE A 337 -4.42 1.48 4.59
CA PHE A 337 -4.00 1.56 3.19
C PHE A 337 -4.36 0.32 2.37
N PRO A 338 -5.64 -0.10 2.33
CA PRO A 338 -6.06 -1.22 1.52
C PRO A 338 -5.81 -0.94 0.03
N ARG A 339 -5.24 -1.92 -0.66
CA ARG A 339 -4.94 -1.89 -2.09
C ARG A 339 -5.45 -3.15 -2.77
N PHE A 340 -6.19 -2.96 -3.84
CA PHE A 340 -6.66 -4.06 -4.68
C PHE A 340 -5.48 -4.73 -5.39
N LYS A 341 -5.38 -6.06 -5.24
CA LYS A 341 -4.40 -6.89 -5.96
C LYS A 341 -5.05 -7.53 -7.17
N ARG A 342 -6.07 -8.36 -6.94
CA ARG A 342 -6.78 -9.09 -7.99
C ARG A 342 -8.15 -9.60 -7.54
N ARG A 343 -8.96 -9.99 -8.50
CA ARG A 343 -10.19 -10.77 -8.35
C ARG A 343 -9.83 -12.23 -8.17
N ARG A 344 -10.56 -12.91 -7.29
CA ARG A 344 -10.43 -14.33 -6.98
C ARG A 344 -11.60 -15.07 -7.63
N LEU A 345 -11.38 -15.51 -8.86
CA LEU A 345 -12.38 -16.32 -9.60
C LEU A 345 -12.46 -17.75 -9.06
N ASP A 346 -11.44 -18.17 -8.32
CA ASP A 346 -11.29 -19.47 -7.68
C ASP A 346 -12.02 -19.59 -6.33
N LYS A 347 -12.57 -18.48 -5.81
CA LYS A 347 -13.22 -18.43 -4.50
C LYS A 347 -14.66 -17.94 -4.57
N CYS A 348 -15.53 -18.60 -3.83
CA CYS A 348 -16.87 -18.08 -3.53
C CYS A 348 -16.87 -17.21 -2.26
N VAL A 349 -17.99 -16.53 -2.01
CA VAL A 349 -18.15 -15.56 -0.91
C VAL A 349 -17.89 -16.19 0.46
N GLU A 350 -18.32 -17.42 0.66
CA GLU A 350 -18.15 -18.18 1.91
C GLU A 350 -16.68 -18.60 2.15
N GLN A 351 -15.84 -18.56 1.11
CA GLN A 351 -14.40 -18.85 1.17
C GLN A 351 -13.54 -17.58 1.31
N ALA A 352 -14.17 -16.42 1.48
CA ALA A 352 -13.48 -15.19 1.83
C ALA A 352 -12.79 -15.32 3.20
N THR A 353 -11.83 -14.44 3.48
CA THR A 353 -11.15 -14.40 4.78
C THR A 353 -12.18 -14.17 5.88
N THR A 354 -12.01 -14.89 6.98
CA THR A 354 -12.98 -14.90 8.07
C THR A 354 -12.68 -13.83 9.13
N SER A 355 -13.70 -13.39 9.88
CA SER A 355 -13.52 -12.44 10.99
C SER A 355 -12.53 -12.96 12.05
N LYS A 356 -12.53 -14.28 12.30
CA LYS A 356 -11.55 -14.96 13.18
C LYS A 356 -10.12 -14.82 12.64
N GLN A 357 -9.92 -15.12 11.36
CA GLN A 357 -8.61 -14.98 10.71
C GLN A 357 -8.10 -13.53 10.76
N VAL A 358 -8.98 -12.54 10.56
CA VAL A 358 -8.62 -11.12 10.70
C VAL A 358 -8.19 -10.78 12.12
N ALA A 359 -8.90 -11.28 13.14
CA ALA A 359 -8.52 -11.09 14.54
C ALA A 359 -7.17 -11.73 14.87
N GLU A 360 -6.91 -12.94 14.36
CA GLU A 360 -5.62 -13.61 14.49
C GLU A 360 -4.47 -12.80 13.88
N LEU A 361 -4.65 -12.30 12.64
CA LEU A 361 -3.68 -11.42 11.99
C LEU A 361 -3.42 -10.15 12.81
N PHE A 362 -4.47 -9.55 13.37
CA PHE A 362 -4.35 -8.35 14.21
C PHE A 362 -3.55 -8.61 15.50
N TRP A 363 -3.76 -9.75 16.18
CA TRP A 363 -2.98 -10.10 17.36
C TRP A 363 -1.54 -10.50 17.03
N GLN A 364 -1.31 -11.14 15.89
CA GLN A 364 0.05 -11.44 15.43
C GLN A 364 0.84 -10.16 15.17
N GLN A 365 0.21 -9.17 14.54
CA GLN A 365 0.81 -7.85 14.34
C GLN A 365 1.13 -7.15 15.68
N SER A 366 0.22 -7.20 16.65
CA SER A 366 0.41 -6.57 17.96
C SER A 366 1.52 -7.20 18.80
N LYS A 367 1.91 -8.46 18.52
CA LYS A 367 3.04 -9.13 19.17
C LYS A 367 4.39 -8.77 18.55
N GLN A 368 4.39 -8.25 17.32
CA GLN A 368 5.60 -7.84 16.60
C GLN A 368 5.98 -6.38 16.86
N GLN A 369 5.01 -5.56 17.27
CA GLN A 369 5.18 -4.17 17.71
C GLN A 369 5.47 -4.11 19.20
#